data_AF-A0A2M3ZZC1-F1
#
_entry.id   AF-A0A2M3ZZC1-F1
#
_cell.length_a   1.000
_cell.length_b   1.000
_cell.length_c   1.000
_cell.angle_alpha   90.00
_cell.angle_beta   90.00
_cell.angle_gamma   90.00
#
_symmetry.space_group_name_H-M   'P 1'
#
loop_
_entity.id
_entity.type
_entity.pdbx_description
1 polymer ?
#
loop_
_entity_poly.entity_id
_entity_poly.type
_entity_poly.pdbx_seq_one_letter_code
_entity_poly.pdbx_strand_id
1 'polypeptide(L)'
;LKFGDSLYRCKQLKKAALGRMATIMKRQASNLTYLEEVRQHLSRLPSIDPYTRTIIVCGFPNVGKSSFLNKVTRADVDVQPYAFTTKSLYVGHMDYKYLRWQVIDTPGILDHPLEERNVIEMQAITAMAHLRACIMYVMDVSEQCGHSIEEQAKLFESIKPLFANKPLVLVLNKTDILKLSELSPEKQKIIEDLSEDRELIPILEMSTATEDGVMQVKMEACERLLGYRVDQKLKTKKLEGVLNRLHVAMPEKRDEKARPACIPEAVLAARAANADKLAKRQRKLEKEIELEMGDEYSLDLQKNYTEIPEEERYDVIPEFLNGVNIADYIDPDIFEKLEELEREEGLRLESGFYDPPELNLDETLQEIREMAKQIRLKRFLLKDSRKLAMKSGRPIMPRHKQSMVRERKSDNLRKTMENLGLDMSGTEESNFAKNEVSIRRSMVPAVGGPKTPKKDRESSAIVKATGQLIKRKTPGIELGIKDVMLKAKAKVMAKHDIAKRVTKMSRKGEADRHIPDLKPKHLFAGKRGTGKTDRR
;
A
#
# COMPACT_ATOMS: atom_id res chain seq x y z
N LEU A 1 10.93 45.55 25.43
CA LEU A 1 11.65 44.98 24.26
C LEU A 1 11.34 45.75 22.99
N LYS A 2 10.07 46.01 22.64
CA LYS A 2 9.70 46.80 21.45
C LYS A 2 10.31 48.21 21.39
N PHE A 3 10.51 48.87 22.54
CA PHE A 3 11.14 50.19 22.66
C PHE A 3 12.52 50.10 23.35
N GLY A 4 13.29 49.07 23.05
CA GLY A 4 14.61 48.90 23.65
C GLY A 4 15.70 49.56 22.80
N ASP A 5 16.31 50.62 23.33
CA ASP A 5 17.27 51.45 22.58
C ASP A 5 18.68 50.85 22.51
N SER A 6 18.98 49.85 23.35
CA SER A 6 20.28 49.16 23.35
C SER A 6 20.13 47.67 23.69
N LEU A 7 21.07 46.86 23.20
CA LEU A 7 21.11 45.43 23.49
C LEU A 7 21.18 45.16 25.01
N TYR A 8 21.95 45.98 25.73
CA TYR A 8 22.08 45.87 27.19
C TYR A 8 20.73 46.08 27.90
N ARG A 9 19.97 47.12 27.53
CA ARG A 9 18.64 47.41 28.10
C ARG A 9 17.65 46.28 27.80
N CYS A 10 17.64 45.77 26.56
CA CYS A 10 16.85 44.59 26.19
C CYS A 10 17.20 43.34 27.01
N LYS A 11 18.49 43.08 27.22
CA LYS A 11 19.00 41.95 28.02
C LYS A 11 18.56 42.06 29.49
N GLN A 12 18.66 43.25 30.10
CA GLN A 12 18.20 43.46 31.47
C GLN A 12 16.69 43.24 31.63
N LEU A 13 15.87 43.79 30.71
CA LEU A 13 14.42 43.57 30.73
C LEU A 13 14.05 42.08 30.56
N LYS A 14 14.75 41.35 29.69
CA LYS A 14 14.58 39.90 29.55
C LYS A 14 14.92 39.18 30.85
N LYS A 15 16.06 39.50 31.48
CA LYS A 15 16.49 38.88 32.76
C LYS A 15 15.48 39.18 33.87
N ALA A 16 14.98 40.40 33.97
CA ALA A 16 13.98 40.78 34.97
C ALA A 16 12.64 40.06 34.76
N ALA A 17 12.18 39.93 33.50
CA ALA A 17 10.95 39.18 33.20
C ALA A 17 11.07 37.70 33.56
N LEU A 18 12.15 37.03 33.12
CA LEU A 18 12.41 35.63 33.46
C LEU A 18 12.60 35.43 34.97
N GLY A 19 13.27 36.38 35.65
CA GLY A 19 13.41 36.38 37.09
C GLY A 19 12.06 36.44 37.81
N ARG A 20 11.18 37.37 37.43
CA ARG A 20 9.81 37.45 38.00
C ARG A 20 8.99 36.19 37.74
N MET A 21 9.07 35.61 36.54
CA MET A 21 8.44 34.32 36.23
C MET A 21 8.97 33.20 37.13
N ALA A 22 10.29 33.11 37.31
CA ALA A 22 10.91 32.13 38.19
C ALA A 22 10.53 32.33 39.66
N THR A 23 10.42 33.58 40.14
CA THR A 23 9.96 33.88 41.51
C THR A 23 8.52 33.41 41.73
N ILE A 24 7.64 33.61 40.74
CA ILE A 24 6.26 33.11 40.81
C ILE A 24 6.25 31.57 40.88
N MET A 25 7.04 30.90 40.03
CA MET A 25 7.16 29.43 40.07
C MET A 25 7.71 28.92 41.40
N LYS A 26 8.76 29.55 41.94
CA LYS A 26 9.35 29.19 43.24
C LYS A 26 8.36 29.36 44.40
N ARG A 27 7.51 30.39 44.35
CA ARG A 27 6.47 30.61 45.36
C ARG A 27 5.42 29.48 45.38
N GLN A 28 5.23 28.79 44.25
CA GLN A 28 4.28 27.67 44.12
C GLN A 28 4.92 26.29 44.36
N ALA A 29 6.17 26.22 44.82
CA ALA A 29 6.89 24.95 44.97
C ALA A 29 6.14 23.93 45.84
N SER A 30 5.59 24.36 46.98
CA SER A 30 4.81 23.49 47.88
C SER A 30 3.58 22.87 47.20
N ASN A 31 2.84 23.66 46.42
CA ASN A 31 1.66 23.20 45.70
C ASN A 31 2.02 22.19 44.61
N LEU A 32 3.15 22.40 43.92
CA LEU A 32 3.62 21.46 42.89
C LEU A 32 4.07 20.13 43.50
N THR A 33 4.74 20.16 44.66
CA THR A 33 5.11 18.93 45.39
C THR A 33 3.85 18.18 45.83
N TYR A 34 2.88 18.87 46.41
CA TYR A 34 1.60 18.26 46.81
C TYR A 34 0.84 17.67 45.62
N LEU A 35 0.77 18.38 44.49
CA LEU A 35 0.14 17.86 43.28
C LEU A 35 0.84 16.63 42.72
N GLU A 36 2.17 16.55 42.84
CA GLU A 36 2.93 15.37 42.41
C GLU A 36 2.66 14.17 43.34
N GLU A 37 2.59 14.39 44.66
CA GLU A 37 2.18 13.34 45.62
C GLU A 37 0.77 12.83 45.30
N VAL A 38 -0.19 13.74 45.11
CA VAL A 38 -1.57 13.39 44.74
C VAL A 38 -1.60 12.64 43.41
N ARG A 39 -0.83 13.06 42.40
CA ARG A 39 -0.76 12.40 41.09
C ARG A 39 -0.23 10.96 41.24
N GLN A 40 0.80 10.74 42.05
CA GLN A 40 1.35 9.41 42.30
C GLN A 40 0.34 8.49 43.00
N HIS A 41 -0.39 9.01 43.98
CA HIS A 41 -1.46 8.27 44.65
C HIS A 41 -2.65 7.96 43.72
N LEU A 42 -3.13 8.96 42.98
CA LEU A 42 -4.28 8.82 42.08
C LEU A 42 -4.00 7.87 40.92
N SER A 43 -2.74 7.82 40.45
CA SER A 43 -2.31 6.87 39.41
C SER A 43 -2.38 5.40 39.85
N ARG A 44 -2.38 5.11 41.16
CA ARG A 44 -2.45 3.74 41.71
C ARG A 44 -3.87 3.31 42.06
N LEU A 45 -4.85 4.23 42.02
CA LEU A 45 -6.22 3.90 42.35
C LEU A 45 -6.80 2.94 41.31
N PRO A 46 -7.56 1.92 41.75
CA PRO A 46 -8.19 1.00 40.83
C PRO A 46 -9.28 1.72 40.02
N SER A 47 -9.42 1.31 38.76
CA SER A 47 -10.53 1.78 37.92
C SER A 47 -11.80 1.02 38.28
N ILE A 48 -12.79 1.75 38.78
CA ILE A 48 -14.12 1.23 39.15
C ILE A 48 -15.15 1.91 38.25
N ASP A 49 -15.98 1.11 37.58
CA ASP A 49 -17.12 1.65 36.84
C ASP A 49 -18.39 1.53 37.68
N PRO A 50 -18.97 2.64 38.17
CA PRO A 50 -20.12 2.63 39.07
C PRO A 50 -21.41 2.10 38.42
N TYR A 51 -21.46 2.01 37.09
CA TYR A 51 -22.62 1.52 36.36
C TYR A 51 -22.50 0.04 35.99
N THR A 52 -21.33 -0.59 36.14
CA THR A 52 -21.15 -2.01 35.84
C THR A 52 -21.72 -2.91 36.93
N ARG A 53 -21.64 -4.23 36.74
CA ARG A 53 -22.15 -5.21 37.70
C ARG A 53 -21.10 -5.41 38.76
N THR A 54 -21.40 -4.96 39.96
CA THR A 54 -20.45 -4.92 41.06
C THR A 54 -20.99 -5.75 42.22
N ILE A 55 -20.12 -6.52 42.85
CA ILE A 55 -20.36 -7.16 44.15
C ILE A 55 -19.44 -6.47 45.14
N ILE A 56 -19.98 -6.01 46.26
CA ILE A 56 -19.20 -5.42 47.34
C ILE A 56 -19.16 -6.43 48.48
N VAL A 57 -17.96 -6.78 48.91
CA VAL A 57 -17.73 -7.67 50.04
C VAL A 57 -17.50 -6.82 51.29
N CYS A 58 -18.37 -6.91 52.29
CA CYS A 58 -18.30 -6.14 53.52
C CYS A 58 -18.44 -7.04 54.76
N GLY A 59 -18.04 -6.54 55.93
CA GLY A 59 -18.00 -7.28 57.19
C GLY A 59 -16.82 -6.87 58.07
N PHE A 60 -16.72 -7.47 59.26
CA PHE A 60 -15.64 -7.19 60.22
C PHE A 60 -14.23 -7.49 59.66
N PRO A 61 -13.15 -6.90 60.19
CA PRO A 61 -11.79 -7.34 59.90
C PRO A 61 -11.61 -8.85 60.15
N ASN A 62 -10.69 -9.51 59.46
CA ASN A 62 -10.33 -10.92 59.67
C ASN A 62 -11.42 -12.00 59.45
N VAL A 63 -12.60 -11.63 58.93
CA VAL A 63 -13.67 -12.60 58.60
C VAL A 63 -13.43 -13.37 57.29
N GLY A 64 -12.40 -13.01 56.51
CA GLY A 64 -12.02 -13.72 55.27
C GLY A 64 -12.51 -13.08 53.96
N LYS A 65 -12.82 -11.77 53.95
CA LYS A 65 -13.24 -11.02 52.75
C LYS A 65 -12.22 -11.05 51.61
N SER A 66 -10.96 -10.71 51.91
CA SER A 66 -9.87 -10.69 50.93
C SER A 66 -9.53 -12.11 50.44
N SER A 67 -9.64 -13.11 51.32
CA SER A 67 -9.51 -14.52 50.94
C SER A 67 -10.59 -14.94 49.93
N PHE A 68 -11.85 -14.53 50.14
CA PHE A 68 -12.92 -14.76 49.17
C PHE A 68 -12.61 -14.10 47.82
N LEU A 69 -12.12 -12.86 47.82
CA LEU A 69 -11.74 -12.16 46.58
C LEU A 69 -10.67 -12.92 45.79
N ASN A 70 -9.62 -13.43 46.45
CA ASN A 70 -8.54 -14.18 45.82
C ASN A 70 -9.01 -15.56 45.30
N LYS A 71 -10.00 -16.19 45.93
CA LYS A 71 -10.57 -17.47 45.47
C LYS A 71 -11.51 -17.29 44.28
N VAL A 72 -12.26 -16.19 44.25
CA VAL A 72 -13.27 -15.94 43.21
C VAL A 72 -12.69 -15.22 41.98
N THR A 73 -11.64 -14.43 42.16
CA THR A 73 -11.02 -13.62 41.12
C THR A 73 -9.52 -13.90 41.02
N ARG A 74 -8.87 -13.42 39.97
CA ARG A 74 -7.39 -13.46 39.85
C ARG A 74 -6.70 -12.28 40.53
N ALA A 75 -7.36 -11.62 41.48
CA ALA A 75 -6.73 -10.58 42.27
C ALA A 75 -5.72 -11.21 43.24
N ASP A 76 -4.64 -10.48 43.50
CA ASP A 76 -3.62 -10.88 44.47
C ASP A 76 -3.63 -9.84 45.60
N VAL A 77 -4.48 -10.09 46.60
CA VAL A 77 -4.61 -9.26 47.79
C VAL A 77 -3.93 -9.95 48.96
N ASP A 78 -3.08 -9.23 49.68
CA ASP A 78 -2.40 -9.75 50.86
C ASP A 78 -3.40 -10.15 51.96
N VAL A 79 -3.34 -11.41 52.39
CA VAL A 79 -4.14 -11.92 53.51
C VAL A 79 -3.22 -12.15 54.69
N GLN A 80 -3.49 -11.45 55.79
CA GLN A 80 -2.73 -11.55 57.04
C GLN A 80 -3.71 -11.61 58.23
N PRO A 81 -3.32 -12.24 59.35
CA PRO A 81 -4.23 -12.46 60.49
C PRO A 81 -4.49 -11.22 61.35
N TYR A 82 -3.88 -10.07 61.04
CA TYR A 82 -4.08 -8.83 61.77
C TYR A 82 -5.05 -7.89 61.03
N ALA A 83 -5.85 -7.14 61.79
CA ALA A 83 -6.82 -6.20 61.25
C ALA A 83 -6.16 -5.10 60.39
N PHE A 84 -6.97 -4.50 59.50
CA PHE A 84 -6.54 -3.44 58.57
C PHE A 84 -5.46 -3.86 57.56
N THR A 85 -5.45 -5.15 57.18
CA THR A 85 -4.60 -5.65 56.08
C THR A 85 -4.89 -4.89 54.78
N THR A 86 -6.16 -4.66 54.46
CA THR A 86 -6.61 -3.86 53.32
C THR A 86 -6.92 -2.42 53.75
N LYS A 87 -6.03 -1.48 53.40
CA LYS A 87 -6.21 -0.04 53.67
C LYS A 87 -6.91 0.72 52.56
N SER A 88 -7.10 0.08 51.41
CA SER A 88 -7.74 0.63 50.21
C SER A 88 -8.74 -0.39 49.64
N LEU A 89 -9.67 0.09 48.83
CA LEU A 89 -10.56 -0.78 48.06
C LEU A 89 -9.74 -1.54 47.03
N TYR A 90 -9.87 -2.87 47.02
CA TYR A 90 -9.30 -3.72 45.98
C TYR A 90 -10.40 -4.18 45.04
N VAL A 91 -10.06 -4.30 43.75
CA VAL A 91 -11.00 -4.70 42.72
C VAL A 91 -10.48 -5.95 42.03
N GLY A 92 -11.27 -7.02 42.09
CA GLY A 92 -11.10 -8.21 41.29
C GLY A 92 -12.11 -8.26 40.15
N HIS A 93 -11.73 -8.90 39.05
CA HIS A 93 -12.64 -9.18 37.95
C HIS A 93 -12.92 -10.67 37.88
N MET A 94 -14.18 -11.01 37.59
CA MET A 94 -14.60 -12.38 37.30
C MET A 94 -15.60 -12.41 36.14
N ASP A 95 -15.72 -13.57 35.53
CA ASP A 95 -16.71 -13.82 34.49
C ASP A 95 -17.78 -14.79 34.99
N TYR A 96 -19.05 -14.45 34.73
CA TYR A 96 -20.21 -15.27 35.06
C TYR A 96 -21.34 -15.03 34.05
N LYS A 97 -21.94 -16.11 33.52
CA LYS A 97 -22.94 -16.08 32.43
C LYS A 97 -22.51 -15.22 31.24
N TYR A 98 -21.24 -15.34 30.82
CA TYR A 98 -20.63 -14.55 29.73
C TYR A 98 -20.63 -13.03 29.95
N LEU A 99 -20.80 -12.59 31.19
CA LEU A 99 -20.75 -11.18 31.59
C LEU A 99 -19.55 -10.97 32.48
N ARG A 100 -18.91 -9.80 32.34
CA ARG A 100 -17.83 -9.37 33.22
C ARG A 100 -18.40 -8.68 34.46
N TRP A 101 -17.88 -9.09 35.61
CA TRP A 101 -18.24 -8.60 36.94
C TRP A 101 -17.04 -7.97 37.62
N GLN A 102 -17.34 -7.02 38.51
CA GLN A 102 -16.37 -6.40 39.40
C GLN A 102 -16.68 -6.86 40.82
N VAL A 103 -15.70 -7.39 41.53
CA VAL A 103 -15.80 -7.72 42.95
C VAL A 103 -14.92 -6.73 43.68
N ILE A 104 -15.50 -5.96 44.59
CA ILE A 104 -14.80 -4.95 45.37
C ILE A 104 -14.67 -5.48 46.79
N ASP A 105 -13.44 -5.64 47.22
CA ASP A 105 -13.13 -5.91 48.61
C ASP A 105 -13.01 -4.59 49.36
N THR A 106 -13.69 -4.52 50.50
CA THR A 106 -13.72 -3.33 51.35
C THR A 106 -12.87 -3.54 52.59
N PRO A 107 -12.16 -2.50 53.06
CA PRO A 107 -11.59 -2.49 54.40
C PRO A 107 -12.64 -2.90 55.43
N GLY A 108 -12.23 -3.67 56.45
CA GLY A 108 -13.12 -4.06 57.53
C GLY A 108 -13.76 -2.84 58.20
N ILE A 109 -15.07 -2.90 58.37
CA ILE A 109 -15.86 -1.81 58.98
C ILE A 109 -16.02 -2.15 60.46
N LEU A 110 -15.77 -1.17 61.32
CA LEU A 110 -16.06 -1.23 62.74
C LEU A 110 -17.31 -0.41 63.06
N ASP A 111 -17.98 -0.77 64.16
CA ASP A 111 -19.23 -0.14 64.59
C ASP A 111 -18.96 1.17 65.34
N HIS A 112 -18.40 2.16 64.65
CA HIS A 112 -18.22 3.52 65.16
C HIS A 112 -19.28 4.45 64.55
N PRO A 113 -19.70 5.52 65.26
CA PRO A 113 -20.53 6.59 64.69
C PRO A 113 -19.89 7.15 63.41
N LEU A 114 -20.71 7.50 62.41
CA LEU A 114 -20.23 7.98 61.10
C LEU A 114 -19.22 9.15 61.19
N GLU A 115 -19.37 10.01 62.21
CA GLU A 115 -18.52 11.18 62.44
C GLU A 115 -17.12 10.84 62.97
N GLU A 116 -16.96 9.68 63.60
CA GLU A 116 -15.71 9.23 64.23
C GLU A 116 -14.97 8.19 63.37
N ARG A 117 -15.48 7.90 62.17
CA ARG A 117 -14.89 6.90 61.27
C ARG A 117 -13.63 7.39 60.59
N ASN A 118 -12.69 6.46 60.44
CA ASN A 118 -11.42 6.75 59.77
C ASN A 118 -11.62 6.97 58.26
N VAL A 119 -10.66 7.64 57.62
CA VAL A 119 -10.66 7.85 56.15
C VAL A 119 -10.81 6.52 55.38
N ILE A 120 -10.20 5.45 55.90
CA ILE A 120 -10.27 4.10 55.31
C ILE A 120 -11.70 3.53 55.37
N GLU A 121 -12.38 3.69 56.49
CA GLU A 121 -13.77 3.22 56.67
C GLU A 121 -14.74 4.08 55.84
N MET A 122 -14.48 5.38 55.75
CA MET A 122 -15.24 6.29 54.89
C MET A 122 -15.15 5.91 53.40
N GLN A 123 -14.02 5.35 52.94
CA GLN A 123 -13.92 4.80 51.58
C GLN A 123 -14.87 3.61 51.37
N ALA A 124 -14.96 2.70 52.34
CA ALA A 124 -15.89 1.57 52.28
C ALA A 124 -17.35 2.05 52.25
N ILE A 125 -17.70 3.03 53.07
CA ILE A 125 -19.06 3.62 53.11
C ILE A 125 -19.37 4.33 51.79
N THR A 126 -18.42 5.09 51.25
CA THR A 126 -18.57 5.78 49.96
C THR A 126 -18.85 4.78 48.84
N ALA A 127 -18.11 3.67 48.79
CA ALA A 127 -18.34 2.59 47.84
C ALA A 127 -19.73 1.96 48.04
N MET A 128 -20.09 1.61 49.28
CA MET A 128 -21.39 1.03 49.62
C MET A 128 -22.55 1.98 49.35
N ALA A 129 -22.39 3.29 49.45
CA ALA A 129 -23.46 4.26 49.19
C ALA A 129 -23.66 4.51 47.69
N HIS A 130 -22.58 4.78 46.95
CA HIS A 130 -22.67 5.26 45.57
C HIS A 130 -22.70 4.17 44.49
N LEU A 131 -22.21 2.97 44.78
CA LEU A 131 -22.17 1.89 43.79
C LEU A 131 -23.49 1.12 43.74
N ARG A 132 -23.96 0.82 42.52
CA ARG A 132 -25.12 -0.04 42.28
C ARG A 132 -24.68 -1.50 42.25
N ALA A 133 -24.49 -2.05 43.44
CA ALA A 133 -23.89 -3.37 43.65
C ALA A 133 -24.83 -4.34 44.37
N CYS A 134 -24.51 -5.63 44.30
CA CYS A 134 -24.94 -6.60 45.31
C CYS A 134 -24.02 -6.46 46.51
N ILE A 135 -24.60 -6.42 47.70
CA ILE A 135 -23.85 -6.35 48.94
C ILE A 135 -23.77 -7.77 49.50
N MET A 136 -22.55 -8.22 49.76
CA MET A 136 -22.27 -9.52 50.35
C MET A 136 -21.68 -9.28 51.74
N TYR A 137 -22.49 -9.50 52.77
CA TYR A 137 -22.07 -9.32 54.16
C TYR A 137 -21.50 -10.64 54.69
N VAL A 138 -20.21 -10.63 55.00
CA VAL A 138 -19.47 -11.81 55.46
C VAL A 138 -19.36 -11.78 56.97
N MET A 139 -19.93 -12.81 57.62
CA MET A 139 -19.83 -13.07 59.05
C MET A 139 -18.90 -14.25 59.30
N ASP A 140 -18.18 -14.22 60.42
CA ASP A 140 -17.38 -15.33 60.90
C ASP A 140 -18.13 -16.05 62.03
N VAL A 141 -18.51 -17.30 61.76
CA VAL A 141 -19.25 -18.16 62.69
C VAL A 141 -18.38 -18.67 63.83
N SER A 142 -17.06 -18.77 63.61
CA SER A 142 -16.09 -19.34 64.55
C SER A 142 -15.63 -18.37 65.64
N GLU A 143 -15.99 -17.08 65.53
CA GLU A 143 -15.55 -15.99 66.41
C GLU A 143 -14.02 -15.75 66.43
N GLN A 144 -13.25 -16.41 65.54
CA GLN A 144 -11.81 -16.23 65.42
C GLN A 144 -11.39 -14.85 64.87
N CYS A 145 -12.32 -14.09 64.31
CA CYS A 145 -12.07 -12.71 63.90
C CYS A 145 -11.85 -11.75 65.08
N GLY A 146 -12.06 -12.19 66.32
CA GLY A 146 -11.90 -11.38 67.53
C GLY A 146 -13.16 -10.64 67.96
N HIS A 147 -14.30 -10.94 67.34
CA HIS A 147 -15.60 -10.32 67.60
C HIS A 147 -16.69 -11.38 67.72
N SER A 148 -17.62 -11.18 68.66
CA SER A 148 -18.74 -12.11 68.87
C SER A 148 -19.77 -12.02 67.74
N ILE A 149 -20.60 -13.05 67.60
CA ILE A 149 -21.69 -13.03 66.60
C ILE A 149 -22.69 -11.88 66.87
N GLU A 150 -22.90 -11.51 68.13
CA GLU A 150 -23.76 -10.38 68.53
C GLU A 150 -23.21 -9.03 68.05
N GLU A 151 -21.90 -8.81 68.13
CA GLU A 151 -21.25 -7.61 67.61
C GLU A 151 -21.35 -7.55 66.07
N GLN A 152 -21.18 -8.70 65.42
CA GLN A 152 -21.38 -8.85 63.98
C GLN A 152 -22.82 -8.53 63.56
N ALA A 153 -23.81 -9.01 64.30
CA ALA A 153 -25.22 -8.69 64.09
C ALA A 153 -25.53 -7.19 64.27
N LYS A 154 -25.02 -6.56 65.34
CA LYS A 154 -25.19 -5.12 65.59
C LYS A 154 -24.61 -4.25 64.48
N LEU A 155 -23.42 -4.58 63.99
CA LEU A 155 -22.84 -3.87 62.86
C LEU A 155 -23.71 -4.00 61.61
N PHE A 156 -24.24 -5.19 61.34
CA PHE A 156 -25.15 -5.40 60.20
C PHE A 156 -26.40 -4.51 60.30
N GLU A 157 -27.02 -4.44 61.47
CA GLU A 157 -28.17 -3.56 61.72
C GLU A 157 -27.81 -2.09 61.55
N SER A 158 -26.63 -1.66 62.04
CA SER A 158 -26.19 -0.27 61.95
C SER A 158 -25.94 0.18 60.51
N ILE A 159 -25.49 -0.72 59.63
CA ILE A 159 -25.24 -0.44 58.21
C ILE A 159 -26.42 -0.80 57.28
N LYS A 160 -27.44 -1.53 57.76
CA LYS A 160 -28.68 -1.89 57.02
C LYS A 160 -29.30 -0.70 56.27
N PRO A 161 -29.34 0.54 56.80
CA PRO A 161 -29.86 1.70 56.06
C PRO A 161 -29.10 2.04 54.76
N LEU A 162 -27.80 1.71 54.69
CA LEU A 162 -26.97 1.94 53.50
C LEU A 162 -27.30 0.96 52.36
N PHE A 163 -28.02 -0.11 52.65
CA PHE A 163 -28.33 -1.19 51.73
C PHE A 163 -29.66 -0.98 50.98
N ALA A 164 -30.34 0.15 51.21
CA ALA A 164 -31.58 0.48 50.55
C ALA A 164 -31.46 0.39 49.01
N ASN A 165 -32.41 -0.30 48.37
CA ASN A 165 -32.46 -0.54 46.93
C ASN A 165 -31.28 -1.36 46.36
N LYS A 166 -30.65 -2.21 47.19
CA LYS A 166 -29.55 -3.09 46.79
C LYS A 166 -29.84 -4.52 47.21
N PRO A 167 -29.60 -5.52 46.33
CA PRO A 167 -29.71 -6.91 46.73
C PRO A 167 -28.62 -7.23 47.75
N LEU A 168 -28.99 -7.99 48.78
CA LEU A 168 -28.14 -8.36 49.90
C LEU A 168 -28.03 -9.89 49.99
N VAL A 169 -26.84 -10.39 50.31
CA VAL A 169 -26.57 -11.80 50.59
C VAL A 169 -25.80 -11.87 51.91
N LEU A 170 -26.31 -12.65 52.87
CA LEU A 170 -25.63 -12.93 54.12
C LEU A 170 -24.80 -14.20 53.97
N VAL A 171 -23.51 -14.11 54.28
CA VAL A 171 -22.57 -15.20 54.06
C VAL A 171 -21.85 -15.53 55.36
N LEU A 172 -21.99 -16.78 55.78
CA LEU A 172 -21.34 -17.35 56.95
C LEU A 172 -20.03 -18.01 56.51
N ASN A 173 -18.89 -17.42 56.87
CA ASN A 173 -17.56 -17.95 56.54
C ASN A 173 -16.96 -18.77 57.70
N LYS A 174 -15.93 -19.57 57.36
CA LYS A 174 -15.19 -20.48 58.26
C LYS A 174 -16.02 -21.67 58.78
N THR A 175 -16.94 -22.16 57.95
CA THR A 175 -17.76 -23.33 58.28
C THR A 175 -17.00 -24.66 58.33
N ASP A 176 -15.71 -24.66 57.94
CA ASP A 176 -14.78 -25.76 58.17
C ASP A 176 -14.47 -25.97 59.66
N ILE A 177 -14.61 -24.94 60.48
CA ILE A 177 -14.33 -24.97 61.92
C ILE A 177 -15.62 -25.22 62.72
N LEU A 178 -16.68 -24.46 62.39
CA LEU A 178 -17.97 -24.55 63.07
C LEU A 178 -19.10 -24.34 62.06
N LYS A 179 -19.99 -25.33 61.94
CA LYS A 179 -21.15 -25.27 61.02
C LYS A 179 -22.36 -24.63 61.70
N LEU A 180 -23.29 -24.06 60.92
CA LEU A 180 -24.51 -23.45 61.46
C LEU A 180 -25.32 -24.43 62.31
N SER A 181 -25.36 -25.71 61.94
CA SER A 181 -26.08 -26.77 62.69
C SER A 181 -25.52 -27.04 64.09
N GLU A 182 -24.26 -26.69 64.33
CA GLU A 182 -23.52 -26.97 65.57
C GLU A 182 -23.54 -25.77 66.54
N LEU A 183 -24.10 -24.64 66.13
CA LEU A 183 -24.25 -23.46 67.00
C LEU A 183 -25.28 -23.67 68.11
N SER A 184 -25.09 -22.93 69.20
CA SER A 184 -26.12 -22.83 70.23
C SER A 184 -27.42 -22.25 69.66
N PRO A 185 -28.59 -22.70 70.16
CA PRO A 185 -29.88 -22.25 69.65
C PRO A 185 -30.10 -20.74 69.83
N GLU A 186 -29.42 -20.11 70.79
CA GLU A 186 -29.45 -18.65 70.98
C GLU A 186 -28.73 -17.91 69.83
N LYS A 187 -27.54 -18.39 69.44
CA LYS A 187 -26.77 -17.77 68.35
C LYS A 187 -27.38 -18.06 66.98
N GLN A 188 -28.00 -19.23 66.81
CA GLN A 188 -28.79 -19.53 65.60
C GLN A 188 -29.95 -18.55 65.46
N LYS A 189 -30.69 -18.28 66.55
CA LYS A 189 -31.77 -17.28 66.53
C LYS A 189 -31.29 -15.90 66.10
N ILE A 190 -30.14 -15.43 66.59
CA ILE A 190 -29.57 -14.14 66.16
C ILE A 190 -29.37 -14.11 64.64
N ILE A 191 -28.80 -15.18 64.06
CA ILE A 191 -28.56 -15.26 62.61
C ILE A 191 -29.88 -15.34 61.83
N GLU A 192 -30.88 -16.04 62.37
CA GLU A 192 -32.20 -16.13 61.79
C GLU A 192 -32.97 -14.80 61.87
N ASP A 193 -32.86 -14.07 62.97
CA ASP A 193 -33.48 -12.76 63.19
C ASP A 193 -32.90 -11.69 62.24
N LEU A 194 -31.61 -11.79 61.88
CA LEU A 194 -31.00 -10.93 60.85
C LEU A 194 -31.63 -11.14 59.46
N SER A 195 -32.28 -12.28 59.25
CA SER A 195 -33.03 -12.62 58.05
C SER A 195 -34.54 -12.51 58.36
N GLU A 196 -35.01 -11.28 58.66
CA GLU A 196 -36.44 -10.98 58.88
C GLU A 196 -37.33 -11.55 57.75
N ASP A 197 -36.80 -11.61 56.51
CA ASP A 197 -37.38 -12.33 55.37
C ASP A 197 -36.28 -13.15 54.65
N ARG A 198 -36.33 -14.49 54.77
CA ARG A 198 -35.41 -15.40 54.05
C ARG A 198 -35.45 -15.25 52.53
N GLU A 199 -36.58 -14.77 51.99
CA GLU A 199 -36.69 -14.44 50.57
C GLU A 199 -35.85 -13.22 50.21
N LEU A 200 -35.81 -12.22 51.09
CA LEU A 200 -35.11 -10.95 50.85
C LEU A 200 -33.59 -11.06 51.12
N ILE A 201 -33.18 -11.83 52.13
CA ILE A 201 -31.78 -11.98 52.55
C ILE A 201 -31.45 -13.47 52.76
N PRO A 202 -30.81 -14.14 51.80
CA PRO A 202 -30.47 -15.55 51.89
C PRO A 202 -29.22 -15.70 52.75
N ILE A 203 -29.20 -16.76 53.54
CA ILE A 203 -28.07 -17.15 54.37
C ILE A 203 -27.36 -18.29 53.66
N LEU A 204 -26.08 -18.10 53.35
CA LEU A 204 -25.24 -19.10 52.71
C LEU A 204 -24.01 -19.39 53.54
N GLU A 205 -23.66 -20.68 53.64
CA GLU A 205 -22.43 -21.12 54.26
C GLU A 205 -21.30 -21.19 53.22
N MET A 206 -20.10 -20.76 53.61
CA MET A 206 -18.89 -20.94 52.82
C MET A 206 -17.67 -21.19 53.69
N SER A 207 -16.66 -21.82 53.11
CA SER A 207 -15.32 -21.89 53.69
C SER A 207 -14.29 -21.54 52.62
N THR A 208 -13.54 -20.46 52.85
CA THR A 208 -12.43 -20.08 51.96
C THR A 208 -11.22 -21.00 52.07
N ALA A 209 -11.13 -21.81 53.12
CA ALA A 209 -10.04 -22.76 53.34
C ALA A 209 -10.24 -24.07 52.55
N THR A 210 -11.46 -24.61 52.58
CA THR A 210 -11.83 -25.84 51.87
C THR A 210 -12.42 -25.58 50.48
N GLU A 211 -12.70 -24.32 50.15
CA GLU A 211 -13.39 -23.86 48.93
C GLU A 211 -14.85 -24.33 48.82
N ASP A 212 -15.41 -24.88 49.89
CA ASP A 212 -16.81 -25.26 49.96
C ASP A 212 -17.73 -24.03 50.00
N GLY A 213 -18.86 -24.09 49.29
CA GLY A 213 -19.85 -23.02 49.21
C GLY A 213 -19.44 -21.73 48.45
N VAL A 214 -18.15 -21.48 48.20
CA VAL A 214 -17.65 -20.23 47.57
C VAL A 214 -18.30 -19.97 46.21
N MET A 215 -18.41 -21.01 45.37
CA MET A 215 -19.04 -20.89 44.06
C MET A 215 -20.56 -20.70 44.15
N GLN A 216 -21.22 -21.28 45.16
CA GLN A 216 -22.66 -21.11 45.36
C GLN A 216 -22.98 -19.66 45.75
N VAL A 217 -22.22 -19.10 46.70
CA VAL A 217 -22.30 -17.68 47.08
C VAL A 217 -22.10 -16.77 45.89
N LYS A 218 -21.09 -17.04 45.06
CA LYS A 218 -20.85 -16.29 43.83
C LYS A 218 -22.06 -16.33 42.89
N MET A 219 -22.64 -17.51 42.66
CA MET A 219 -23.79 -17.68 41.78
C MET A 219 -25.00 -16.92 42.29
N GLU A 220 -25.37 -17.10 43.56
CA GLU A 220 -26.54 -16.46 44.16
C GLU A 220 -26.44 -14.92 44.12
N ALA A 221 -25.29 -14.37 44.52
CA ALA A 221 -25.06 -12.93 44.48
C ALA A 221 -25.16 -12.36 43.05
N CYS A 222 -24.66 -13.11 42.05
CA CYS A 222 -24.76 -12.71 40.65
C CYS A 222 -26.21 -12.78 40.14
N GLU A 223 -26.93 -13.86 40.43
CA GLU A 223 -28.31 -14.04 39.95
C GLU A 223 -29.25 -13.00 40.53
N ARG A 224 -29.11 -12.68 41.83
CA ARG A 224 -29.91 -11.62 42.47
C ARG A 224 -29.66 -10.25 41.87
N LEU A 225 -28.39 -9.89 41.64
CA LEU A 225 -28.10 -8.62 40.98
C LEU A 225 -28.61 -8.59 39.54
N LEU A 226 -28.55 -9.71 38.82
CA LEU A 226 -29.11 -9.80 37.47
C LEU A 226 -30.63 -9.63 37.49
N GLY A 227 -31.35 -10.33 38.39
CA GLY A 227 -32.79 -10.19 38.55
C GLY A 227 -33.18 -8.73 38.80
N TYR A 228 -32.59 -8.12 39.83
CA TYR A 228 -32.82 -6.71 40.16
C TYR A 228 -32.54 -5.76 38.99
N ARG A 229 -31.44 -5.97 38.25
CA ARG A 229 -31.07 -5.11 37.12
C ARG A 229 -31.95 -5.33 35.89
N VAL A 230 -32.41 -6.55 35.65
CA VAL A 230 -33.36 -6.87 34.58
C VAL A 230 -34.68 -6.17 34.85
N ASP A 231 -35.19 -6.23 36.09
CA ASP A 231 -36.44 -5.54 36.48
C ASP A 231 -36.34 -4.02 36.28
N GLN A 232 -35.23 -3.41 36.70
CA GLN A 232 -34.97 -1.98 36.45
C GLN A 232 -34.90 -1.65 34.95
N LYS A 233 -34.35 -2.57 34.13
CA LYS A 233 -34.26 -2.40 32.69
C LYS A 233 -35.62 -2.58 32.00
N LEU A 234 -36.47 -3.51 32.47
CA LEU A 234 -37.83 -3.71 31.99
C LEU A 234 -38.72 -2.48 32.23
N LYS A 235 -38.52 -1.77 33.35
CA LYS A 235 -39.17 -0.48 33.63
C LYS A 235 -38.76 0.63 32.65
N THR A 236 -37.66 0.46 31.92
CA THR A 236 -37.12 1.47 31.00
C THR A 236 -37.50 1.17 29.55
N LYS A 237 -37.83 2.20 28.75
CA LYS A 237 -38.12 2.08 27.30
C LYS A 237 -36.96 1.54 26.43
N LYS A 238 -35.75 1.38 27.00
CA LYS A 238 -34.56 0.86 26.29
C LYS A 238 -34.69 -0.60 25.88
N LEU A 239 -35.68 -1.33 26.39
CA LEU A 239 -35.93 -2.73 26.00
C LEU A 239 -36.33 -2.84 24.53
N GLU A 240 -37.14 -1.91 24.02
CA GLU A 240 -37.69 -1.95 22.66
C GLU A 240 -36.58 -2.05 21.59
N GLY A 241 -35.48 -1.30 21.76
CA GLY A 241 -34.34 -1.36 20.84
C GLY A 241 -33.55 -2.67 20.87
N VAL A 242 -33.75 -3.53 21.88
CA VAL A 242 -33.05 -4.82 22.04
C VAL A 242 -33.96 -6.01 21.71
N LEU A 243 -35.28 -5.82 21.61
CA LEU A 243 -36.24 -6.91 21.33
C LEU A 243 -35.88 -7.71 20.08
N ASN A 244 -35.40 -7.04 19.02
CA ASN A 244 -34.97 -7.71 17.79
C ASN A 244 -33.83 -8.73 17.99
N ARG A 245 -33.01 -8.57 19.04
CA ARG A 245 -31.90 -9.48 19.38
C ARG A 245 -32.34 -10.63 20.28
N LEU A 246 -33.43 -10.43 21.03
CA LEU A 246 -34.01 -11.44 21.92
C LEU A 246 -34.98 -12.36 21.17
N HIS A 247 -35.63 -11.84 20.13
CA HIS A 247 -36.56 -12.60 19.32
C HIS A 247 -35.82 -13.63 18.45
N VAL A 248 -36.04 -14.90 18.74
CA VAL A 248 -35.59 -16.02 17.89
C VAL A 248 -36.68 -16.29 16.85
N ALA A 249 -36.34 -16.12 15.58
CA ALA A 249 -37.27 -16.38 14.48
C ALA A 249 -37.55 -17.89 14.37
N MET A 250 -38.81 -18.27 14.56
CA MET A 250 -39.27 -19.64 14.34
C MET A 250 -39.62 -19.81 12.86
N PRO A 251 -39.02 -20.76 12.13
CA PRO A 251 -39.31 -20.96 10.72
C PRO A 251 -40.72 -21.52 10.53
N GLU A 252 -41.55 -20.84 9.76
CA GLU A 252 -42.85 -21.37 9.32
C GLU A 252 -42.62 -22.46 8.26
N LYS A 253 -43.46 -23.51 8.28
CA LYS A 253 -43.38 -24.59 7.30
C LYS A 253 -43.81 -24.07 5.92
N ARG A 254 -42.83 -23.81 5.05
CA ARG A 254 -43.06 -23.35 3.66
C ARG A 254 -43.34 -24.51 2.70
N ASP A 255 -42.50 -25.54 2.71
CA ASP A 255 -42.56 -26.70 1.81
C ASP A 255 -42.44 -28.01 2.61
N GLU A 256 -42.84 -29.14 2.03
CA GLU A 256 -42.67 -30.49 2.63
C GLU A 256 -41.26 -31.08 2.45
N LYS A 257 -40.32 -30.33 1.86
CA LYS A 257 -38.93 -30.81 1.62
C LYS A 257 -38.10 -30.76 2.91
N ALA A 258 -37.63 -31.92 3.36
CA ALA A 258 -36.69 -32.01 4.47
C ALA A 258 -35.30 -31.45 4.09
N ARG A 259 -34.72 -30.62 4.96
CA ARG A 259 -33.38 -30.05 4.82
C ARG A 259 -32.50 -30.44 6.04
N PRO A 260 -32.07 -31.71 6.13
CA PRO A 260 -31.26 -32.15 7.26
C PRO A 260 -29.85 -31.53 7.24
N ALA A 261 -29.21 -31.45 8.41
CA ALA A 261 -27.81 -31.04 8.49
C ALA A 261 -26.91 -32.13 7.89
N CYS A 262 -26.16 -31.81 6.82
CA CYS A 262 -25.22 -32.73 6.21
C CYS A 262 -23.88 -32.71 6.97
N ILE A 263 -23.78 -33.52 8.03
CA ILE A 263 -22.55 -33.70 8.79
C ILE A 263 -21.91 -35.03 8.34
N PRO A 264 -20.69 -35.02 7.77
CA PRO A 264 -20.03 -36.25 7.34
C PRO A 264 -19.80 -37.23 8.49
N GLU A 265 -19.90 -38.52 8.22
CA GLU A 265 -19.74 -39.59 9.22
C GLU A 265 -18.36 -39.54 9.90
N ALA A 266 -17.30 -39.21 9.15
CA ALA A 266 -15.96 -39.03 9.69
C ALA A 266 -15.89 -37.98 10.81
N VAL A 267 -16.67 -36.89 10.73
CA VAL A 267 -16.73 -35.84 11.76
C VAL A 267 -17.52 -36.32 12.97
N LEU A 268 -18.58 -37.10 12.78
CA LEU A 268 -19.36 -37.67 13.88
C LEU A 268 -18.52 -38.71 14.65
N ALA A 269 -17.84 -39.60 13.94
CA ALA A 269 -16.90 -40.56 14.52
C ALA A 269 -15.73 -39.86 15.24
N ALA A 270 -15.19 -38.78 14.66
CA ALA A 270 -14.17 -37.97 15.32
C ALA A 270 -14.69 -37.27 16.57
N ARG A 271 -15.91 -36.71 16.57
CA ARG A 271 -16.53 -36.11 17.77
C ARG A 271 -16.73 -37.13 18.88
N ALA A 272 -17.15 -38.36 18.54
CA ALA A 272 -17.27 -39.46 19.50
C ALA A 272 -15.91 -39.87 20.08
N ALA A 273 -14.86 -39.88 19.25
CA ALA A 273 -13.50 -40.25 19.67
C ALA A 273 -12.68 -39.11 20.31
N ASN A 274 -13.10 -37.85 20.16
CA ASN A 274 -12.32 -36.67 20.57
C ASN A 274 -12.26 -36.46 22.09
N ALA A 275 -13.12 -37.12 22.87
CA ALA A 275 -12.98 -37.12 24.33
C ALA A 275 -11.63 -37.72 24.78
N ASP A 276 -11.11 -38.73 24.05
CA ASP A 276 -9.87 -39.43 24.41
C ASP A 276 -8.65 -39.03 23.55
N LYS A 277 -8.86 -38.48 22.35
CA LYS A 277 -7.77 -38.18 21.38
C LYS A 277 -7.00 -36.89 21.62
N LEU A 278 -7.50 -35.96 22.44
CA LEU A 278 -6.77 -34.71 22.72
C LEU A 278 -5.38 -34.96 23.35
N ALA A 279 -5.19 -36.11 24.00
CA ALA A 279 -3.93 -36.53 24.61
C ALA A 279 -2.97 -37.28 23.66
N LYS A 280 -3.44 -37.75 22.49
CA LYS A 280 -2.65 -38.55 21.53
C LYS A 280 -2.82 -38.03 20.11
N ARG A 281 -2.45 -36.76 19.88
CA ARG A 281 -2.47 -36.20 18.53
C ARG A 281 -1.34 -36.82 17.70
N GLN A 282 -1.69 -37.69 16.75
CA GLN A 282 -0.72 -38.43 15.93
C GLN A 282 -0.16 -37.62 14.74
N ARG A 283 -0.82 -36.54 14.31
CA ARG A 283 -0.39 -35.71 13.18
C ARG A 283 0.12 -34.36 13.67
N LYS A 284 1.36 -34.01 13.30
CA LYS A 284 1.93 -32.68 13.51
C LYS A 284 1.11 -31.63 12.75
N LEU A 285 0.86 -30.50 13.39
CA LEU A 285 0.26 -29.35 12.72
C LEU A 285 1.29 -28.66 11.82
N GLU A 286 0.82 -28.00 10.77
CA GLU A 286 1.73 -27.26 9.87
C GLU A 286 2.52 -26.17 10.64
N LYS A 287 1.90 -25.54 11.64
CA LYS A 287 2.57 -24.59 12.55
C LYS A 287 3.70 -25.22 13.37
N GLU A 288 3.59 -26.50 13.73
CA GLU A 288 4.67 -27.20 14.45
C GLU A 288 5.82 -27.51 13.49
N ILE A 289 5.51 -27.87 12.24
CA ILE A 289 6.51 -28.07 11.17
C ILE A 289 7.23 -26.75 10.84
N GLU A 290 6.49 -25.64 10.77
CA GLU A 290 7.04 -24.29 10.61
C GLU A 290 8.03 -23.94 11.74
N LEU A 291 7.66 -24.21 12.99
CA LEU A 291 8.54 -23.96 14.14
C LEU A 291 9.79 -24.87 14.16
N GLU A 292 9.67 -26.11 13.68
CA GLU A 292 10.80 -27.06 13.58
C GLU A 292 11.79 -26.68 12.47
N MET A 293 11.29 -26.25 11.31
CA MET A 293 12.12 -25.89 10.16
C MET A 293 12.63 -24.44 10.22
N GLY A 294 11.96 -23.57 10.98
CA GLY A 294 12.39 -22.18 11.20
C GLY A 294 12.52 -21.41 9.88
N ASP A 295 13.69 -20.82 9.65
CA ASP A 295 13.97 -20.02 8.44
C ASP A 295 14.06 -20.85 7.16
N GLU A 296 14.24 -22.18 7.27
CA GLU A 296 14.25 -23.10 6.13
C GLU A 296 12.84 -23.52 5.71
N TYR A 297 11.81 -23.11 6.47
CA TYR A 297 10.43 -23.43 6.16
C TYR A 297 9.94 -22.70 4.90
N SER A 298 9.52 -23.49 3.91
CA SER A 298 8.73 -23.02 2.77
C SER A 298 7.43 -23.82 2.70
N LEU A 299 6.29 -23.12 2.64
CA LEU A 299 4.98 -23.75 2.54
C LEU A 299 4.81 -24.37 1.16
N ASP A 300 4.80 -25.70 1.11
CA ASP A 300 4.47 -26.46 -0.09
C ASP A 300 2.95 -26.64 -0.23
N LEU A 301 2.38 -25.99 -1.25
CA LEU A 301 0.95 -26.05 -1.55
C LEU A 301 0.53 -27.36 -2.23
N GLN A 302 1.44 -28.03 -2.95
CA GLN A 302 1.16 -29.22 -3.76
C GLN A 302 1.16 -30.51 -2.94
N LYS A 303 1.84 -30.51 -1.78
CA LYS A 303 1.98 -31.66 -0.85
C LYS A 303 0.68 -32.41 -0.53
N ASN A 304 -0.46 -31.71 -0.46
CA ASN A 304 -1.74 -32.26 -0.01
C ASN A 304 -2.72 -32.60 -1.15
N TYR A 305 -2.30 -32.55 -2.42
CA TYR A 305 -3.14 -32.91 -3.57
C TYR A 305 -3.29 -34.44 -3.66
N THR A 306 -4.31 -34.98 -2.99
CA THR A 306 -4.52 -36.43 -2.86
C THR A 306 -5.06 -37.12 -4.11
N GLU A 307 -5.66 -36.38 -5.04
CA GLU A 307 -6.25 -36.91 -6.27
C GLU A 307 -5.18 -37.20 -7.35
N ILE A 308 -4.02 -36.56 -7.26
CA ILE A 308 -2.93 -36.66 -8.23
C ILE A 308 -1.89 -37.68 -7.74
N PRO A 309 -1.37 -38.57 -8.63
CA PRO A 309 -0.25 -39.47 -8.31
C PRO A 309 0.95 -38.71 -7.75
N GLU A 310 1.66 -39.30 -6.78
CA GLU A 310 2.77 -38.62 -6.08
C GLU A 310 3.89 -38.15 -7.01
N GLU A 311 4.10 -38.86 -8.12
CA GLU A 311 5.12 -38.55 -9.13
C GLU A 311 4.80 -37.24 -9.89
N GLU A 312 3.52 -36.97 -10.15
CA GLU A 312 3.06 -35.86 -11.00
C GLU A 312 2.70 -34.61 -10.18
N ARG A 313 2.63 -34.70 -8.84
CA ARG A 313 2.22 -33.58 -7.96
C ARG A 313 3.07 -32.33 -8.11
N TYR A 314 4.35 -32.53 -8.44
CA TYR A 314 5.35 -31.47 -8.57
C TYR A 314 5.64 -31.08 -10.03
N ASP A 315 4.87 -31.60 -10.98
CA ASP A 315 5.04 -31.25 -12.38
C ASP A 315 4.67 -29.79 -12.62
N VAL A 316 5.50 -29.13 -13.44
CA VAL A 316 5.29 -27.72 -13.81
C VAL A 316 4.27 -27.67 -14.93
N ILE A 317 3.07 -27.16 -14.63
CA ILE A 317 2.03 -26.95 -15.64
C ILE A 317 2.44 -25.75 -16.53
N PRO A 318 2.62 -25.94 -17.84
CA PRO A 318 2.92 -24.83 -18.73
C PRO A 318 1.69 -23.93 -18.85
N GLU A 319 1.86 -22.64 -18.55
CA GLU A 319 0.74 -21.67 -18.59
C GLU A 319 0.56 -21.04 -19.98
N PHE A 320 1.66 -20.81 -20.69
CA PHE A 320 1.67 -20.07 -21.96
C PHE A 320 2.40 -20.81 -23.06
N LEU A 321 1.84 -20.77 -24.27
CA LEU A 321 2.47 -21.25 -25.50
C LEU A 321 2.23 -20.24 -26.63
N ASN A 322 3.31 -19.70 -27.20
CA ASN A 322 3.26 -18.81 -28.37
C ASN A 322 2.29 -17.62 -28.26
N GLY A 323 2.17 -17.03 -27.05
CA GLY A 323 1.29 -15.89 -26.79
C GLY A 323 -0.17 -16.26 -26.50
N VAL A 324 -0.47 -17.55 -26.38
CA VAL A 324 -1.79 -18.09 -26.02
C VAL A 324 -1.69 -18.80 -24.67
N ASN A 325 -2.76 -18.74 -23.87
CA ASN A 325 -2.83 -19.46 -22.60
C ASN A 325 -3.22 -20.90 -22.83
N ILE A 326 -2.55 -21.84 -22.17
CA ILE A 326 -2.84 -23.27 -22.30
C ILE A 326 -4.14 -23.63 -21.57
N ALA A 327 -4.44 -22.96 -20.45
CA ALA A 327 -5.65 -23.19 -19.66
C ALA A 327 -6.95 -23.04 -20.47
N ASP A 328 -6.96 -22.17 -21.49
CA ASP A 328 -8.11 -21.94 -22.36
C ASP A 328 -8.41 -23.14 -23.29
N TYR A 329 -7.46 -24.07 -23.44
CA TYR A 329 -7.51 -25.23 -24.32
C TYR A 329 -7.54 -26.57 -23.57
N ILE A 330 -7.64 -26.54 -22.23
CA ILE A 330 -7.77 -27.77 -21.42
C ILE A 330 -9.22 -28.26 -21.51
N ASP A 331 -9.42 -29.33 -22.27
CA ASP A 331 -10.70 -29.99 -22.48
C ASP A 331 -10.46 -31.51 -22.56
N PRO A 332 -11.25 -32.35 -21.85
CA PRO A 332 -11.11 -33.81 -21.96
C PRO A 332 -11.24 -34.32 -23.40
N ASP A 333 -12.02 -33.66 -24.25
CA ASP A 333 -12.36 -34.13 -25.60
C ASP A 333 -11.62 -33.35 -26.71
N ILE A 334 -10.47 -32.73 -26.38
CA ILE A 334 -9.74 -31.84 -27.31
C ILE A 334 -9.27 -32.54 -28.60
N PHE A 335 -8.89 -33.82 -28.52
CA PHE A 335 -8.38 -34.58 -29.66
C PHE A 335 -9.47 -34.85 -30.71
N GLU A 336 -10.71 -35.14 -30.28
CA GLU A 336 -11.83 -35.34 -31.20
C GLU A 336 -12.15 -34.07 -31.99
N LYS A 337 -12.13 -32.92 -31.30
CA LYS A 337 -12.33 -31.60 -31.93
C LYS A 337 -11.22 -31.26 -32.93
N LEU A 338 -9.98 -31.65 -32.63
CA LEU A 338 -8.85 -31.46 -33.54
C LEU A 338 -9.01 -32.29 -34.81
N GLU A 339 -9.40 -33.56 -34.69
CA GLU A 339 -9.64 -34.44 -35.85
C GLU A 339 -10.76 -33.92 -36.77
N GLU A 340 -11.82 -33.33 -36.20
CA GLU A 340 -12.87 -32.67 -36.98
C GLU A 340 -12.34 -31.46 -37.77
N LEU A 341 -11.52 -30.63 -37.13
CA LEU A 341 -10.93 -29.44 -37.75
C LEU A 341 -9.94 -29.83 -38.86
N GLU A 342 -9.12 -30.85 -38.63
CA GLU A 342 -8.21 -31.39 -39.63
C GLU A 342 -8.95 -31.97 -40.84
N ARG A 343 -10.09 -32.65 -40.62
CA ARG A 343 -10.96 -33.10 -41.71
C ARG A 343 -11.54 -31.93 -42.50
N GLU A 344 -11.97 -30.87 -41.83
CA GLU A 344 -12.47 -29.66 -42.50
C GLU A 344 -11.38 -28.97 -43.32
N GLU A 345 -10.17 -28.80 -42.76
CA GLU A 345 -9.02 -28.24 -43.49
C GLU A 345 -8.60 -29.11 -44.68
N GLY A 346 -8.67 -30.44 -44.56
CA GLY A 346 -8.46 -31.36 -45.67
C GLY A 346 -9.42 -31.10 -46.83
N LEU A 347 -10.72 -30.95 -46.54
CA LEU A 347 -11.73 -30.59 -47.55
C LEU A 347 -11.47 -29.21 -48.19
N ARG A 348 -11.01 -28.22 -47.39
CA ARG A 348 -10.67 -26.88 -47.89
C ARG A 348 -9.48 -26.92 -48.84
N LEU A 349 -8.46 -27.70 -48.53
CA LEU A 349 -7.30 -27.91 -49.41
C LEU A 349 -7.70 -28.59 -50.71
N GLU A 350 -8.51 -29.66 -50.65
CA GLU A 350 -9.01 -30.33 -51.86
C GLU A 350 -9.83 -29.40 -52.76
N SER A 351 -10.56 -28.45 -52.18
CA SER A 351 -11.32 -27.45 -52.93
C SER A 351 -10.46 -26.36 -53.60
N GLY A 352 -9.14 -26.33 -53.34
CA GLY A 352 -8.23 -25.31 -53.86
C GLY A 352 -8.42 -23.92 -53.23
N PHE A 353 -9.04 -23.84 -52.03
CA PHE A 353 -9.39 -22.56 -51.39
C PHE A 353 -8.17 -21.65 -51.11
N TYR A 354 -7.01 -22.25 -50.83
CA TYR A 354 -5.78 -21.54 -50.52
C TYR A 354 -4.89 -21.27 -51.74
N ASP A 355 -5.25 -21.81 -52.91
CA ASP A 355 -4.49 -21.55 -54.12
C ASP A 355 -4.71 -20.09 -54.55
N PRO A 356 -3.64 -19.27 -54.63
CA PRO A 356 -3.79 -17.90 -55.07
C PRO A 356 -4.30 -17.90 -56.51
N PRO A 357 -5.34 -17.11 -56.84
CA PRO A 357 -5.92 -17.12 -58.18
C PRO A 357 -4.87 -16.74 -59.22
N GLU A 358 -4.71 -17.56 -60.25
CA GLU A 358 -3.78 -17.29 -61.34
C GLU A 358 -4.21 -16.02 -62.09
N LEU A 359 -3.38 -14.97 -62.00
CA LEU A 359 -3.54 -13.75 -62.77
C LEU A 359 -2.98 -13.96 -64.17
N ASN A 360 -3.81 -14.44 -65.09
CA ASN A 360 -3.51 -14.44 -66.52
C ASN A 360 -3.54 -12.99 -67.03
N LEU A 361 -2.37 -12.35 -67.00
CA LEU A 361 -2.17 -11.00 -67.52
C LEU A 361 -2.05 -11.07 -69.04
N ASP A 362 -3.13 -10.72 -69.75
CA ASP A 362 -3.11 -10.51 -71.20
C ASP A 362 -1.94 -9.61 -71.61
N GLU A 363 -1.39 -9.84 -72.81
CA GLU A 363 -0.28 -9.05 -73.38
C GLU A 363 -0.58 -7.53 -73.31
N THR A 364 -1.85 -7.16 -73.54
CA THR A 364 -2.33 -5.77 -73.43
C THR A 364 -2.19 -5.17 -72.03
N LEU A 365 -2.46 -5.94 -70.97
CA LEU A 365 -2.32 -5.51 -69.58
C LEU A 365 -0.84 -5.37 -69.19
N GLN A 366 0.03 -6.22 -69.74
CA GLN A 366 1.47 -6.12 -69.55
C GLN A 366 2.02 -4.85 -70.21
N GLU A 367 1.63 -4.57 -71.46
CA GLU A 367 1.98 -3.33 -72.16
C GLU A 367 1.50 -2.08 -71.41
N ILE A 368 0.26 -2.08 -70.92
CA ILE A 368 -0.28 -0.98 -70.10
C ILE A 368 0.57 -0.79 -68.84
N ARG A 369 0.97 -1.88 -68.17
CA ARG A 369 1.80 -1.81 -66.95
C ARG A 369 3.20 -1.27 -67.25
N GLU A 370 3.80 -1.67 -68.35
CA GLU A 370 5.11 -1.17 -68.78
C GLU A 370 5.05 0.30 -69.20
N MET A 371 4.07 0.69 -70.01
CA MET A 371 3.79 2.09 -70.32
C MET A 371 3.56 2.91 -69.05
N ALA A 372 2.76 2.41 -68.11
CA ALA A 372 2.50 3.11 -66.84
C ALA A 372 3.78 3.29 -66.01
N LYS A 373 4.69 2.30 -65.99
CA LYS A 373 6.02 2.43 -65.36
C LYS A 373 6.84 3.52 -66.05
N GLN A 374 6.92 3.52 -67.38
CA GLN A 374 7.65 4.52 -68.15
C GLN A 374 7.10 5.94 -67.91
N ILE A 375 5.77 6.11 -67.90
CA ILE A 375 5.10 7.38 -67.60
C ILE A 375 5.43 7.85 -66.18
N ARG A 376 5.35 6.96 -65.19
CA ARG A 376 5.70 7.28 -63.79
C ARG A 376 7.16 7.72 -63.65
N LEU A 377 8.08 7.01 -64.29
CA LEU A 377 9.51 7.36 -64.30
C LEU A 377 9.76 8.72 -64.97
N LYS A 378 9.17 8.97 -66.15
CA LYS A 378 9.29 10.28 -66.82
C LYS A 378 8.70 11.41 -65.98
N ARG A 379 7.53 11.21 -65.35
CA ARG A 379 6.93 12.18 -64.42
C ARG A 379 7.84 12.47 -63.23
N PHE A 380 8.49 11.44 -62.69
CA PHE A 380 9.46 11.61 -61.60
C PHE A 380 10.67 12.43 -62.03
N LEU A 381 11.29 12.09 -63.17
CA LEU A 381 12.43 12.84 -63.74
C LEU A 381 12.08 14.31 -64.02
N LEU A 382 10.87 14.60 -64.50
CA LEU A 382 10.40 15.98 -64.71
C LEU A 382 10.18 16.75 -63.41
N LYS A 383 9.65 16.08 -62.36
CA LYS A 383 9.52 16.70 -61.03
C LYS A 383 10.90 17.00 -60.44
N ASP A 384 11.85 16.09 -60.60
CA ASP A 384 13.19 16.23 -60.04
C ASP A 384 14.01 17.30 -60.78
N SER A 385 13.93 17.35 -62.11
CA SER A 385 14.55 18.41 -62.91
C SER A 385 13.97 19.80 -62.59
N ARG A 386 12.65 19.90 -62.38
CA ARG A 386 12.01 21.14 -61.93
C ARG A 386 12.49 21.56 -60.54
N LYS A 387 12.59 20.62 -59.59
CA LYS A 387 13.13 20.90 -58.25
C LYS A 387 14.57 21.40 -58.34
N LEU A 388 15.42 20.76 -59.14
CA LEU A 388 16.81 21.21 -59.38
C LEU A 388 16.86 22.63 -59.93
N ALA A 389 16.01 22.98 -60.90
CA ALA A 389 15.94 24.32 -61.46
C ALA A 389 15.50 25.39 -60.45
N MET A 390 14.62 25.05 -59.50
CA MET A 390 14.14 25.98 -58.45
C MET A 390 15.02 26.03 -57.20
N LYS A 391 15.96 25.08 -57.03
CA LYS A 391 16.81 24.99 -55.83
C LYS A 391 17.87 26.09 -55.73
N SER A 392 18.20 26.76 -56.84
CA SER A 392 19.03 27.95 -56.78
C SER A 392 18.19 29.12 -56.26
N GLY A 393 18.49 29.66 -55.08
CA GLY A 393 17.81 30.83 -54.50
C GLY A 393 18.03 32.16 -55.26
N ARG A 394 18.20 32.09 -56.58
CA ARG A 394 18.32 33.22 -57.51
C ARG A 394 17.01 33.32 -58.31
N PRO A 395 16.58 34.54 -58.69
CA PRO A 395 15.42 34.70 -59.56
C PRO A 395 15.63 33.97 -60.89
N ILE A 396 14.58 33.28 -61.37
CA ILE A 396 14.61 32.58 -62.66
C ILE A 396 14.75 33.63 -63.77
N MET A 397 15.85 33.56 -64.52
CA MET A 397 16.13 34.54 -65.58
C MET A 397 15.13 34.40 -66.74
N PRO A 398 14.59 35.52 -67.26
CA PRO A 398 13.63 35.47 -68.34
C PRO A 398 14.30 35.02 -69.65
N ARG A 399 13.58 34.21 -70.42
CA ARG A 399 14.13 33.49 -71.57
C ARG A 399 14.63 34.39 -72.72
N HIS A 400 14.35 35.69 -72.72
CA HIS A 400 14.67 36.63 -73.81
C HIS A 400 15.95 37.47 -73.60
N LYS A 401 16.61 37.43 -72.41
CA LYS A 401 17.76 38.31 -72.08
C LYS A 401 19.13 37.63 -72.05
N GLN A 402 19.23 36.33 -72.33
CA GLN A 402 20.52 35.61 -72.29
C GLN A 402 20.65 34.64 -73.47
N SER A 403 21.73 34.76 -74.23
CA SER A 403 22.21 33.64 -75.06
C SER A 403 22.87 32.61 -74.13
N MET A 404 22.10 31.63 -73.68
CA MET A 404 22.65 30.48 -72.97
C MET A 404 23.42 29.60 -73.97
N VAL A 405 24.73 29.81 -74.08
CA VAL A 405 25.64 29.18 -75.06
C VAL A 405 25.73 27.64 -74.97
N ARG A 406 25.07 26.98 -74.01
CA ARG A 406 25.15 25.51 -73.85
C ARG A 406 23.84 24.72 -73.94
N GLU A 407 22.68 25.29 -73.58
CA GLU A 407 21.43 24.50 -73.55
C GLU A 407 20.46 24.82 -74.70
N ARG A 408 20.55 26.01 -75.31
CA ARG A 408 19.75 26.38 -76.49
C ARG A 408 20.60 26.37 -77.75
N LYS A 409 21.15 25.19 -78.06
CA LYS A 409 21.62 24.89 -79.40
C LYS A 409 20.43 24.39 -80.22
N SER A 410 20.35 24.80 -81.48
CA SER A 410 19.40 24.25 -82.46
C SER A 410 19.33 22.72 -82.39
N ASP A 411 20.49 22.07 -82.22
CA ASP A 411 20.62 20.61 -82.12
C ASP A 411 19.87 19.99 -80.93
N ASN A 412 19.87 20.63 -79.75
CA ASN A 412 19.18 20.08 -78.58
C ASN A 412 17.67 20.25 -78.70
N LEU A 413 17.22 21.39 -79.25
CA LEU A 413 15.81 21.61 -79.52
C LEU A 413 15.30 20.62 -80.58
N ARG A 414 16.08 20.41 -81.65
CA ARG A 414 15.83 19.41 -82.69
C ARG A 414 15.69 18.00 -82.08
N LYS A 415 16.66 17.57 -81.27
CA LYS A 415 16.60 16.28 -80.57
C LYS A 415 15.40 16.14 -79.64
N THR A 416 14.98 17.20 -78.94
CA THR A 416 13.79 17.13 -78.09
C THR A 416 12.49 17.00 -78.89
N MET A 417 12.41 17.65 -80.05
CA MET A 417 11.24 17.56 -80.94
C MET A 417 11.19 16.23 -81.70
N GLU A 418 12.34 15.73 -82.17
CA GLU A 418 12.48 14.39 -82.75
C GLU A 418 12.11 13.30 -81.72
N ASN A 419 12.55 13.43 -80.45
CA ASN A 419 12.14 12.53 -79.37
C ASN A 419 10.63 12.61 -79.02
N LEU A 420 9.94 13.68 -79.42
CA LEU A 420 8.49 13.83 -79.30
C LEU A 420 7.75 13.35 -80.56
N GLY A 421 8.47 12.89 -81.58
CA GLY A 421 7.91 12.32 -82.81
C GLY A 421 7.67 13.33 -83.95
N LEU A 422 8.22 14.56 -83.85
CA LEU A 422 8.11 15.57 -84.91
C LEU A 422 9.30 15.44 -85.88
N ASP A 423 9.03 15.38 -87.18
CA ASP A 423 10.07 15.42 -88.21
C ASP A 423 10.61 16.84 -88.37
N MET A 424 11.93 16.99 -88.21
CA MET A 424 12.64 18.27 -88.26
C MET A 424 13.54 18.38 -89.51
N SER A 425 13.44 17.45 -90.45
CA SER A 425 14.25 17.35 -91.67
C SER A 425 14.21 18.59 -92.58
N GLY A 426 13.11 19.35 -92.61
CA GLY A 426 12.92 20.54 -93.46
C GLY A 426 13.23 21.90 -92.81
N THR A 427 13.84 21.94 -91.62
CA THR A 427 14.02 23.20 -90.85
C THR A 427 15.33 23.94 -91.10
N GLU A 428 16.11 23.51 -92.09
CA GLU A 428 17.47 24.00 -92.40
C GLU A 428 17.49 25.46 -92.89
N GLU A 429 16.40 25.96 -93.49
CA GLU A 429 16.30 27.34 -94.00
C GLU A 429 15.74 28.35 -92.98
N SER A 430 15.34 27.89 -91.80
CA SER A 430 14.72 28.74 -90.77
C SER A 430 15.72 29.70 -90.11
N ASN A 431 15.24 30.85 -89.63
CA ASN A 431 16.09 31.91 -89.05
C ASN A 431 16.95 31.47 -87.82
N PHE A 432 16.69 30.30 -87.23
CA PHE A 432 17.49 29.74 -86.13
C PHE A 432 18.68 28.88 -86.60
N ALA A 433 18.77 28.56 -87.89
CA ALA A 433 19.88 27.80 -88.51
C ALA A 433 20.88 28.69 -89.27
N LYS A 434 20.56 29.97 -89.51
CA LYS A 434 21.43 30.94 -90.18
C LYS A 434 22.63 31.32 -89.30
N ASN A 435 23.80 30.76 -89.59
CA ASN A 435 25.08 31.11 -88.96
C ASN A 435 25.84 32.25 -89.70
N GLU A 436 25.16 33.06 -90.51
CA GLU A 436 25.77 34.13 -91.30
C GLU A 436 25.62 35.53 -90.65
N VAL A 437 26.09 35.76 -89.43
CA VAL A 437 26.33 37.14 -88.93
C VAL A 437 27.56 37.19 -88.02
N SER A 438 28.55 37.97 -88.47
CA SER A 438 29.80 38.42 -87.81
C SER A 438 31.06 37.52 -87.83
N ILE A 439 31.48 37.07 -89.02
CA ILE A 439 32.88 36.66 -89.32
C ILE A 439 33.80 37.90 -89.52
N ARG A 440 33.56 39.01 -88.80
CA ARG A 440 34.41 40.23 -88.87
C ARG A 440 34.89 40.67 -87.48
N ARG A 441 35.56 39.78 -86.74
CA ARG A 441 36.60 40.10 -85.75
C ARG A 441 37.31 38.80 -85.37
N SER A 442 38.63 38.79 -85.60
CA SER A 442 39.62 37.73 -85.33
C SER A 442 39.73 36.54 -86.32
N MET A 443 40.11 36.82 -87.58
CA MET A 443 41.09 35.96 -88.25
C MET A 443 42.51 36.43 -87.85
N VAL A 444 43.37 35.50 -87.42
CA VAL A 444 44.83 35.62 -87.47
C VAL A 444 45.29 34.55 -88.48
N PRO A 445 46.23 34.82 -89.41
CA PRO A 445 46.55 33.88 -90.48
C PRO A 445 47.40 32.71 -89.98
N ALA A 446 47.10 31.51 -90.47
CA ALA A 446 47.92 30.31 -90.35
C ALA A 446 48.84 30.18 -91.56
N VAL A 447 50.14 29.99 -91.32
CA VAL A 447 51.15 29.64 -92.34
C VAL A 447 51.46 28.15 -92.21
N GLY A 448 51.34 27.40 -93.33
CA GLY A 448 51.88 26.05 -93.54
C GLY A 448 50.93 24.88 -93.26
N GLY A 449 50.40 24.24 -94.33
CA GLY A 449 49.69 22.96 -94.24
C GLY A 449 50.63 21.74 -94.14
N PRO A 450 50.17 20.51 -94.38
CA PRO A 450 48.96 19.85 -93.87
C PRO A 450 49.33 18.54 -93.13
N LYS A 451 48.77 18.28 -91.93
CA LYS A 451 48.60 16.90 -91.43
C LYS A 451 47.31 16.82 -90.60
N THR A 452 46.38 16.03 -91.11
CA THR A 452 45.28 15.45 -90.34
C THR A 452 45.83 14.69 -89.12
N PRO A 453 45.20 14.77 -87.93
CA PRO A 453 45.53 13.84 -86.85
C PRO A 453 44.48 12.75 -86.73
N LYS A 454 44.99 11.52 -86.83
CA LYS A 454 44.41 10.26 -86.36
C LYS A 454 44.08 10.37 -84.86
N LYS A 455 43.01 9.66 -84.46
CA LYS A 455 42.49 9.51 -83.09
C LYS A 455 43.55 9.12 -82.07
N ASP A 456 43.36 9.65 -80.86
CA ASP A 456 43.72 9.10 -79.55
C ASP A 456 45.17 8.65 -79.33
N ARG A 457 46.01 9.61 -78.90
CA ARG A 457 47.03 9.38 -77.88
C ARG A 457 46.79 10.35 -76.73
N GLU A 458 46.49 9.78 -75.58
CA GLU A 458 46.41 10.42 -74.25
C GLU A 458 45.44 11.60 -74.14
N SER A 459 44.18 11.25 -73.89
CA SER A 459 43.03 12.14 -73.82
C SER A 459 43.24 13.38 -72.93
N SER A 460 43.57 14.49 -73.62
CA SER A 460 43.16 15.88 -73.36
C SER A 460 43.79 16.62 -72.17
N ALA A 461 45.05 17.00 -72.34
CA ALA A 461 45.55 18.28 -71.88
C ALA A 461 45.06 19.36 -72.87
N ILE A 462 44.17 20.24 -72.41
CA ILE A 462 43.81 21.46 -73.13
C ILE A 462 45.08 22.32 -73.22
N VAL A 463 45.44 22.85 -74.38
CA VAL A 463 46.56 23.80 -74.58
C VAL A 463 45.97 25.10 -75.12
N LYS A 464 46.47 26.27 -74.69
CA LYS A 464 46.11 27.59 -75.28
C LYS A 464 47.07 27.93 -76.43
N ALA A 465 46.63 28.79 -77.34
CA ALA A 465 47.20 29.11 -78.66
C ALA A 465 48.61 29.78 -78.71
N THR A 466 49.48 29.62 -77.71
CA THR A 466 50.86 30.14 -77.69
C THR A 466 51.93 29.06 -77.51
N GLY A 467 51.58 27.79 -77.71
CA GLY A 467 52.56 26.67 -77.68
C GLY A 467 53.03 26.25 -76.28
N GLN A 468 52.45 26.77 -75.19
CA GLN A 468 52.74 26.31 -73.83
C GLN A 468 51.65 25.37 -73.30
N LEU A 469 52.05 24.19 -72.82
CA LEU A 469 51.16 23.23 -72.14
C LEU A 469 50.41 23.88 -70.96
N ILE A 470 49.07 23.79 -70.92
CA ILE A 470 48.33 24.11 -69.71
C ILE A 470 48.55 22.97 -68.72
N LYS A 471 49.42 23.19 -67.73
CA LYS A 471 49.34 22.42 -66.49
C LYS A 471 47.95 22.71 -65.89
N ARG A 472 47.06 21.72 -65.83
CA ARG A 472 45.85 21.81 -65.00
C ARG A 472 46.32 22.35 -63.64
N LYS A 473 45.70 23.42 -63.12
CA LYS A 473 46.00 23.88 -61.76
C LYS A 473 45.77 22.68 -60.87
N THR A 474 46.86 22.08 -60.40
CA THR A 474 46.80 21.00 -59.43
C THR A 474 46.03 21.56 -58.23
N PRO A 475 45.02 20.86 -57.71
CA PRO A 475 44.31 21.30 -56.52
C PRO A 475 45.34 21.65 -55.43
N GLY A 476 45.15 22.75 -54.70
CA GLY A 476 46.15 23.24 -53.73
C GLY A 476 46.60 22.20 -52.70
N ILE A 477 45.75 21.22 -52.41
CA ILE A 477 45.99 20.10 -51.48
C ILE A 477 46.97 19.05 -52.05
N GLU A 478 47.14 19.01 -53.37
CA GLU A 478 48.00 18.05 -54.09
C GLU A 478 49.33 18.66 -54.54
N LEU A 479 49.47 19.98 -54.46
CA LEU A 479 50.70 20.72 -54.73
C LEU A 479 51.66 20.57 -53.54
N GLY A 480 52.64 19.68 -53.68
CA GLY A 480 53.70 19.45 -52.69
C GLY A 480 53.99 17.98 -52.40
N ILE A 481 53.07 17.08 -52.75
CA ILE A 481 53.23 15.63 -52.56
C ILE A 481 53.39 14.97 -53.93
N LYS A 482 54.59 14.47 -54.24
CA LYS A 482 54.92 13.94 -55.57
C LYS A 482 54.33 12.56 -55.83
N ASP A 483 54.32 11.70 -54.82
CA ASP A 483 53.94 10.30 -54.97
C ASP A 483 52.46 10.03 -54.63
N VAL A 484 51.81 9.14 -55.40
CA VAL A 484 50.39 8.80 -55.27
C VAL A 484 50.12 8.09 -53.94
N MET A 485 51.05 7.25 -53.47
CA MET A 485 50.96 6.57 -52.18
C MET A 485 51.01 7.55 -50.99
N LEU A 486 51.89 8.55 -51.05
CA LEU A 486 51.99 9.59 -50.03
C LEU A 486 50.74 10.49 -50.01
N LYS A 487 50.11 10.75 -51.17
CA LYS A 487 48.83 11.47 -51.24
C LYS A 487 47.70 10.70 -50.55
N ALA A 488 47.64 9.38 -50.75
CA ALA A 488 46.67 8.55 -50.06
C ALA A 488 46.89 8.56 -48.54
N LYS A 489 48.16 8.44 -48.09
CA LYS A 489 48.52 8.51 -46.67
C LYS A 489 48.19 9.87 -46.04
N ALA A 490 48.46 10.98 -46.73
CA ALA A 490 48.11 12.32 -46.25
C ALA A 490 46.59 12.52 -46.09
N LYS A 491 45.78 11.99 -47.01
CA LYS A 491 44.31 12.02 -46.90
C LYS A 491 43.81 11.23 -45.68
N VAL A 492 44.44 10.09 -45.37
CA VAL A 492 44.09 9.30 -44.17
C VAL A 492 44.47 10.04 -42.89
N MET A 493 45.65 10.65 -42.82
CA MET A 493 46.06 11.46 -41.67
C MET A 493 45.14 12.67 -41.45
N ALA A 494 44.74 13.37 -42.52
CA ALA A 494 43.79 14.47 -42.44
C ALA A 494 42.43 14.02 -41.90
N LYS A 495 41.90 12.89 -42.38
CA LYS A 495 40.65 12.31 -41.84
C LYS A 495 40.76 11.99 -40.35
N HIS A 496 41.91 11.47 -39.91
CA HIS A 496 42.12 11.12 -38.50
C HIS A 496 42.25 12.36 -37.60
N ASP A 497 42.90 13.43 -38.05
CA ASP A 497 43.00 14.68 -37.28
C ASP A 497 41.65 15.40 -37.20
N ILE A 498 40.89 15.44 -38.31
CA ILE A 498 39.50 15.93 -38.33
C ILE A 498 38.62 15.12 -37.37
N ALA A 499 38.72 13.79 -37.39
CA ALA A 499 37.93 12.93 -36.51
C ALA A 499 38.21 13.23 -35.03
N LYS A 500 39.49 13.44 -34.66
CA LYS A 500 39.89 13.75 -33.28
C LYS A 500 39.41 15.11 -32.80
N ARG A 501 39.45 16.15 -33.64
CA ARG A 501 39.18 17.54 -33.22
C ARG A 501 37.73 17.97 -33.45
N VAL A 502 37.14 17.52 -34.55
CA VAL A 502 35.81 17.94 -35.00
C VAL A 502 34.77 16.90 -34.62
N THR A 503 34.95 15.65 -35.07
CA THR A 503 33.93 14.61 -34.87
C THR A 503 33.80 14.19 -33.41
N LYS A 504 34.90 14.02 -32.66
CA LYS A 504 34.85 13.68 -31.22
C LYS A 504 34.07 14.71 -30.39
N MET A 505 34.17 15.99 -30.75
CA MET A 505 33.49 17.09 -30.07
C MET A 505 32.17 17.48 -30.76
N SER A 506 31.70 16.68 -31.72
CA SER A 506 30.48 16.90 -32.50
C SER A 506 30.36 18.29 -33.14
N ARG A 507 31.49 18.87 -33.57
CA ARG A 507 31.53 20.17 -34.24
C ARG A 507 31.07 20.03 -35.69
N LYS A 508 30.48 21.10 -36.25
CA LYS A 508 29.99 21.07 -37.65
C LYS A 508 31.12 21.08 -38.69
N GLY A 509 32.33 21.46 -38.30
CA GLY A 509 33.52 21.51 -39.13
C GLY A 509 34.70 22.14 -38.39
N GLU A 510 35.86 22.25 -39.03
CA GLU A 510 37.05 22.87 -38.43
C GLU A 510 36.86 24.37 -38.12
N ALA A 511 36.02 25.05 -38.89
CA ALA A 511 35.69 26.46 -38.70
C ALA A 511 34.74 26.71 -37.52
N ASP A 512 34.07 25.67 -37.01
CA ASP A 512 33.12 25.78 -35.91
C ASP A 512 33.86 25.82 -34.56
N ARG A 513 34.15 27.05 -34.13
CA ARG A 513 34.84 27.37 -32.87
C ARG A 513 33.93 28.09 -31.88
N HIS A 514 32.61 27.91 -32.01
CA HIS A 514 31.65 28.52 -31.11
C HIS A 514 31.86 28.00 -29.68
N ILE A 515 32.11 28.91 -28.73
CA ILE A 515 32.24 28.59 -27.31
C ILE A 515 30.87 28.85 -26.68
N PRO A 516 30.12 27.82 -26.26
CA PRO A 516 28.84 28.03 -25.60
C PRO A 516 29.07 28.64 -24.20
N ASP A 517 28.25 29.61 -23.84
CA ASP A 517 28.22 30.13 -22.47
C ASP A 517 27.47 29.14 -21.58
N LEU A 518 28.24 28.26 -20.91
CA LEU A 518 27.69 27.20 -20.06
C LEU A 518 27.10 27.74 -18.74
N LYS A 519 27.50 28.94 -18.31
CA LYS A 519 27.03 29.57 -17.06
C LYS A 519 26.56 31.00 -17.35
N PRO A 520 25.47 31.16 -18.11
CA PRO A 520 25.04 32.48 -18.51
C PRO A 520 24.62 33.30 -17.29
N LYS A 521 25.20 34.49 -17.18
CA LYS A 521 25.14 35.33 -15.98
C LYS A 521 23.71 35.59 -15.49
N HIS A 522 22.74 35.73 -16.38
CA HIS A 522 21.34 35.99 -16.02
C HIS A 522 20.64 34.82 -15.30
N LEU A 523 21.19 33.60 -15.36
CA LEU A 523 20.69 32.45 -14.59
C LEU A 523 21.30 32.34 -13.20
N PHE A 524 22.55 32.76 -13.04
CA PHE A 524 23.35 32.51 -11.82
C PHE A 524 23.64 33.77 -10.99
N ALA A 525 23.40 34.96 -11.53
CA ALA A 525 23.60 36.22 -10.84
C ALA A 525 22.28 36.95 -10.63
N GLY A 526 22.09 37.49 -9.42
CA GLY A 526 20.84 38.11 -8.98
C GLY A 526 20.02 37.19 -8.07
N LYS A 527 19.14 37.78 -7.26
CA LYS A 527 18.16 37.08 -6.43
C LYS A 527 16.78 37.63 -6.78
N ARG A 528 15.76 36.76 -6.88
CA ARG A 528 14.38 37.20 -7.14
C ARG A 528 13.87 37.97 -5.93
N GLY A 529 13.64 39.28 -6.11
CA GLY A 529 12.95 40.13 -5.13
C GLY A 529 11.43 40.09 -5.32
N THR A 530 10.71 40.80 -4.47
CA THR A 530 9.26 41.01 -4.60
C THR A 530 8.98 42.12 -5.63
N GLY A 531 8.41 41.76 -6.77
CA GLY A 531 8.14 42.67 -7.89
C GLY A 531 8.19 41.96 -9.25
N LYS A 532 8.49 42.70 -10.33
CA LYS A 532 8.69 42.12 -11.67
C LYS A 532 9.92 41.20 -11.66
N THR A 533 9.79 40.04 -12.31
CA THR A 533 10.87 39.05 -12.38
C THR A 533 11.44 38.91 -13.78
N ASP A 534 12.73 38.61 -13.88
CA ASP A 534 13.50 38.61 -15.14
C ASP A 534 13.13 37.48 -16.11
N ARG A 535 12.36 36.50 -15.63
CA ARG A 535 11.77 35.43 -16.44
C ARG A 535 10.28 35.33 -16.12
N ARG A 536 9.51 34.97 -17.14
CA ARG A 536 8.05 34.78 -17.07
C ARG A 536 7.68 33.66 -16.11
#